data_AF-A0A6U6DF33-F1
#
_entry.id   AF-A0A6U6DF33-F1
#
_cell.length_a   1.000
_cell.length_b   1.000
_cell.length_c   1.000
_cell.angle_alpha   90.00
_cell.angle_beta   90.00
_cell.angle_gamma   90.00
#
_symmetry.space_group_name_H-M   'P 1'
#
loop_
_entity.id
_entity.type
_entity.pdbx_description
1 polymer ?
#
loop_
_entity_poly.entity_id
_entity_poly.type
_entity_poly.pdbx_seq_one_letter_code
_entity_poly.pdbx_strand_id
1 'polypeptide(L)'
;MIFASERGYHNVRPLMEKATLAAADAVDRAISSTHDELYPHEEYMIAGPLLSAVAVSFFFCLALAAAYVPSYASTALRFRSGTIALLRDRQAFGECRTGMEEGTVLLGSMFWGALVSSLLLGVAVGVFVFLLLWQVTRAALMDLTALLIGLGIIAIMKLTLTNVGLRSAYVGFYRRKIALSNVYSMLLECANIAFTVLTALVRAGFLVAIAGLYIGRMDTPLLAPGVGVGSLRDKYPTIFRKEILAKEAHRHPYVEVLGKMFLMKLRHGERFCSRAGCCFRLVFTLALMPWLRKYRVMARPDLLGKNIATGHEAVDSRQQSALFSSTLRQSAIMASMSMAASLPSNRVLIESSNAVEVAPDTASESDVHLLQVQLSEKEEELKLLLQELKDAKAKIVLLQT
;
A
#
# COMPACT_ATOMS: atom_id res chain seq x y z
N MET A 1 -79.53 -41.59 33.06
CA MET A 1 -78.74 -41.75 31.82
C MET A 1 -77.47 -40.88 31.79
N ILE A 2 -76.95 -40.40 32.93
CA ILE A 2 -75.74 -39.56 32.99
C ILE A 2 -74.52 -40.33 33.58
N PHE A 3 -74.75 -41.46 34.28
CA PHE A 3 -73.69 -42.27 34.91
C PHE A 3 -73.05 -43.35 34.02
N ALA A 4 -73.47 -43.50 32.76
CA ALA A 4 -72.89 -44.49 31.83
C ALA A 4 -71.68 -43.93 31.04
N SER A 5 -71.45 -42.62 31.09
CA SER A 5 -70.38 -41.95 30.34
C SER A 5 -69.03 -41.94 31.06
N GLU A 6 -68.98 -42.16 32.38
CA GLU A 6 -67.73 -42.09 33.15
C GLU A 6 -66.84 -43.34 33.03
N ARG A 7 -67.41 -44.52 32.73
CA ARG A 7 -66.61 -45.75 32.61
C ARG A 7 -65.76 -45.81 31.34
N GLY A 8 -66.13 -45.06 30.29
CA GLY A 8 -65.36 -45.00 29.04
C GLY A 8 -64.05 -44.20 29.17
N TYR A 9 -63.98 -43.23 30.08
CA TYR A 9 -62.81 -42.37 30.25
C TYR A 9 -61.63 -43.07 30.93
N HIS A 10 -61.89 -44.08 31.77
CA HIS A 10 -60.83 -44.81 32.47
C HIS A 10 -59.94 -45.64 31.52
N ASN A 11 -60.46 -46.09 30.37
CA ASN A 11 -59.68 -46.86 29.39
C ASN A 11 -58.96 -45.99 28.35
N VAL A 12 -59.37 -44.73 28.16
CA VAL A 12 -58.74 -43.81 27.19
C VAL A 12 -57.47 -43.18 27.76
N ARG A 13 -57.43 -42.92 29.08
CA ARG A 13 -56.28 -42.32 29.76
C ARG A 13 -54.94 -43.07 29.52
N PRO A 14 -54.84 -44.41 29.68
CA PRO A 14 -53.59 -45.12 29.43
C PRO A 14 -53.19 -45.15 27.94
N LEU A 15 -54.15 -45.04 27.01
CA LEU A 15 -53.86 -44.94 25.58
C LEU A 15 -53.32 -43.56 25.22
N MET A 16 -53.92 -42.50 25.78
CA MET A 16 -53.46 -41.13 25.58
C MET A 16 -52.06 -40.92 26.17
N GLU A 17 -51.78 -41.49 27.34
CA GLU A 17 -50.46 -41.44 27.97
C GLU A 17 -49.38 -42.16 27.13
N LYS A 18 -49.71 -43.34 26.57
CA LYS A 18 -48.83 -44.05 25.62
C LYS A 18 -48.59 -43.25 24.34
N ALA A 19 -49.62 -42.61 23.79
CA ALA A 19 -49.49 -41.79 22.60
C ALA A 19 -48.63 -40.54 22.84
N THR A 20 -48.79 -39.88 23.99
CA THR A 20 -47.96 -38.73 24.36
C THR A 20 -46.51 -39.12 24.62
N LEU A 21 -46.26 -40.28 25.24
CA LEU A 21 -44.90 -40.79 25.43
C LEU A 21 -44.24 -41.16 24.09
N ALA A 22 -44.96 -41.85 23.20
CA ALA A 22 -44.45 -42.18 21.87
C ALA A 22 -44.17 -40.92 21.02
N ALA A 23 -45.02 -39.89 21.13
CA ALA A 23 -44.80 -38.61 20.47
C ALA A 23 -43.58 -37.87 21.05
N ALA A 24 -43.42 -37.84 22.38
CA ALA A 24 -42.27 -37.26 23.05
C ALA A 24 -40.96 -37.97 22.62
N ASP A 25 -40.94 -39.30 22.61
CA ASP A 25 -39.78 -40.09 22.18
C ASP A 25 -39.44 -39.88 20.70
N ALA A 26 -40.45 -39.65 19.85
CA ALA A 26 -40.24 -39.37 18.43
C ALA A 26 -39.64 -37.98 18.22
N VAL A 27 -40.11 -36.98 18.98
CA VAL A 27 -39.58 -35.62 18.96
C VAL A 27 -38.15 -35.60 19.51
N ASP A 28 -37.88 -36.30 20.60
CA ASP A 28 -36.53 -36.38 21.19
C ASP A 28 -35.54 -37.05 20.25
N ARG A 29 -35.95 -38.14 19.58
CA ARG A 29 -35.15 -38.77 18.51
C ARG A 29 -34.91 -37.86 17.31
N ALA A 30 -35.90 -37.07 16.90
CA ALA A 30 -35.72 -36.11 15.83
C ALA A 30 -34.71 -35.02 16.24
N ILE A 31 -34.85 -34.47 17.45
CA ILE A 31 -33.96 -33.44 18.00
C ILE A 31 -32.53 -33.97 18.15
N SER A 32 -32.34 -35.16 18.70
CA SER A 32 -31.01 -35.76 18.86
C SER A 32 -30.37 -36.06 17.50
N SER A 33 -31.13 -36.55 16.52
CA SER A 33 -30.61 -36.77 15.16
C SER A 33 -30.19 -35.48 14.46
N THR A 34 -30.99 -34.41 14.57
CA THR A 34 -30.64 -33.10 14.02
C THR A 34 -29.46 -32.46 14.77
N HIS A 35 -29.37 -32.67 16.08
CA HIS A 35 -28.23 -32.20 16.87
C HIS A 35 -26.94 -32.91 16.44
N ASP A 36 -26.96 -34.23 16.33
CA ASP A 36 -25.79 -34.99 15.90
C ASP A 36 -25.37 -34.65 14.45
N GLU A 37 -26.33 -34.35 13.57
CA GLU A 37 -26.03 -33.95 12.19
C GLU A 37 -25.51 -32.51 12.07
N LEU A 38 -25.98 -31.59 12.93
CA LEU A 38 -25.63 -30.17 12.83
C LEU A 38 -24.44 -29.78 13.71
N TYR A 39 -24.09 -30.52 14.74
CA TYR A 39 -22.96 -30.19 15.61
C TYR A 39 -21.70 -30.98 15.22
N PRO A 40 -20.50 -30.39 15.32
CA PRO A 40 -19.28 -31.08 14.96
C PRO A 40 -19.04 -32.23 15.94
N HIS A 41 -18.90 -33.45 15.42
CA HIS A 41 -18.63 -34.63 16.23
C HIS A 41 -17.25 -34.61 16.90
N GLU A 42 -16.28 -33.93 16.27
CA GLU A 42 -14.89 -33.99 16.70
C GLU A 42 -14.35 -32.58 17.02
N GLU A 43 -13.70 -32.43 18.18
CA GLU A 43 -13.22 -31.14 18.70
C GLU A 43 -12.30 -30.39 17.72
N TYR A 44 -11.53 -31.13 16.92
CA TYR A 44 -10.61 -30.53 15.94
C TYR A 44 -11.32 -29.76 14.83
N MET A 45 -12.61 -30.03 14.58
CA MET A 45 -13.41 -29.30 13.58
C MET A 45 -13.61 -27.83 13.99
N ILE A 46 -13.54 -27.51 15.28
CA ILE A 46 -13.59 -26.14 15.81
C ILE A 46 -12.18 -25.64 16.11
N ALA A 47 -11.35 -26.45 16.76
CA ALA A 47 -10.01 -26.04 17.18
C ALA A 47 -9.07 -25.77 15.99
N GLY A 48 -9.17 -26.55 14.91
CA GLY A 48 -8.34 -26.41 13.72
C GLY A 48 -8.53 -25.05 13.01
N PRO A 49 -9.77 -24.67 12.63
CA PRO A 49 -10.05 -23.36 12.06
C PRO A 49 -9.61 -22.21 12.95
N LEU A 50 -9.89 -22.28 14.26
CA LEU A 50 -9.50 -21.23 15.20
C LEU A 50 -7.97 -21.07 15.28
N LEU A 51 -7.24 -22.18 15.40
CA LEU A 51 -5.77 -22.16 15.44
C LEU A 51 -5.19 -21.61 14.13
N SER A 52 -5.75 -22.01 12.99
CA SER A 52 -5.33 -21.50 11.68
C SER A 52 -5.57 -20.00 11.53
N ALA A 53 -6.72 -19.49 12.00
CA ALA A 53 -7.07 -18.08 11.97
C ALA A 53 -6.09 -17.24 12.81
N VAL A 54 -5.79 -17.69 14.03
CA VAL A 54 -4.85 -17.02 14.93
C VAL A 54 -3.44 -17.03 14.35
N ALA A 55 -2.97 -18.17 13.85
CA ALA A 55 -1.64 -18.30 13.26
C ALA A 55 -1.47 -17.37 12.06
N VAL A 56 -2.43 -17.39 11.11
CA VAL A 56 -2.38 -16.53 9.91
C VAL A 56 -2.46 -15.05 10.28
N SER A 57 -3.34 -14.67 11.21
CA SER A 57 -3.43 -13.27 11.69
C SER A 57 -2.09 -12.80 12.25
N PHE A 58 -1.45 -13.62 13.09
CA PHE A 58 -0.18 -13.29 13.71
C PHE A 58 0.95 -13.12 12.68
N PHE A 59 1.11 -14.10 11.78
CA PHE A 59 2.14 -14.01 10.73
C PHE A 59 1.89 -12.83 9.78
N PHE A 60 0.63 -12.54 9.44
CA PHE A 60 0.30 -11.41 8.59
C PHE A 60 0.58 -10.07 9.28
N CYS A 61 0.27 -9.94 10.57
CA CYS A 61 0.63 -8.77 11.37
C CYS A 61 2.16 -8.54 11.39
N LEU A 62 2.94 -9.61 11.57
CA LEU A 62 4.41 -9.55 11.48
C LEU A 62 4.89 -9.15 10.08
N ALA A 63 4.28 -9.70 9.03
CA ALA A 63 4.62 -9.36 7.65
C ALA A 63 4.32 -7.89 7.32
N LEU A 64 3.19 -7.35 7.79
CA LEU A 64 2.86 -5.93 7.67
C LEU A 64 3.89 -5.06 8.39
N ALA A 65 4.22 -5.38 9.64
CA ALA A 65 5.24 -4.67 10.40
C ALA A 65 6.61 -4.69 9.70
N ALA A 66 7.01 -5.85 9.16
CA ALA A 66 8.25 -6.00 8.41
C ALA A 66 8.25 -5.23 7.08
N ALA A 67 7.09 -5.09 6.42
CA ALA A 67 6.95 -4.33 5.17
C ALA A 67 7.00 -2.81 5.38
N TYR A 68 6.62 -2.32 6.57
CA TYR A 68 6.63 -0.89 6.89
C TYR A 68 8.03 -0.28 6.92
N VAL A 69 9.01 -0.99 7.50
CA VAL A 69 10.39 -0.51 7.63
C VAL A 69 11.04 -0.16 6.27
N PRO A 70 11.09 -1.08 5.27
CA PRO A 70 11.67 -0.77 3.97
C PRO A 70 10.84 0.29 3.21
N SER A 71 9.53 0.36 3.43
CA SER A 71 8.70 1.38 2.80
C SER A 71 9.00 2.79 3.32
N TYR A 72 9.12 2.94 4.64
CA TYR A 72 9.55 4.19 5.26
C TYR A 72 10.93 4.61 4.75
N ALA A 73 11.90 3.68 4.78
CA ALA A 73 13.27 3.95 4.33
C ALA A 73 13.32 4.34 2.85
N SER A 74 12.59 3.63 1.98
CA SER A 74 12.51 3.94 0.55
C SER A 74 11.89 5.32 0.32
N THR A 75 10.81 5.65 1.04
CA THR A 75 10.14 6.95 0.91
C THR A 75 11.01 8.10 1.39
N ALA A 76 11.69 7.95 2.54
CA ALA A 76 12.66 8.92 3.04
C ALA A 76 13.82 9.14 2.06
N LEU A 77 14.38 8.06 1.49
CA LEU A 77 15.42 8.17 0.47
C LEU A 77 14.94 8.86 -0.80
N ARG A 78 13.70 8.60 -1.24
CA ARG A 78 13.08 9.27 -2.40
C ARG A 78 12.86 10.76 -2.18
N PHE A 79 12.59 11.19 -0.94
CA PHE A 79 12.56 12.62 -0.60
C PHE A 79 13.95 13.24 -0.70
N ARG A 80 14.97 12.57 -0.14
CA ARG A 80 16.35 13.06 -0.18
C ARG A 80 16.93 13.11 -1.60
N SER A 81 16.58 12.16 -2.46
CA SER A 81 17.01 12.14 -3.86
C SER A 81 16.24 13.11 -4.76
N GLY A 82 15.17 13.74 -4.25
CA GLY A 82 14.28 14.57 -5.05
C GLY A 82 13.50 13.79 -6.12
N THR A 83 13.40 12.46 -5.99
CA THR A 83 12.64 11.63 -6.94
C THR A 83 11.14 11.91 -6.82
N ILE A 84 10.67 12.16 -5.60
CA ILE A 84 9.33 12.72 -5.39
C ILE A 84 9.49 14.23 -5.55
N ALA A 85 8.90 14.78 -6.62
CA ALA A 85 9.04 16.18 -7.01
C ALA A 85 8.21 17.14 -6.13
N LEU A 86 8.26 16.96 -4.80
CA LEU A 86 7.46 17.72 -3.85
C LEU A 86 7.78 19.22 -3.93
N LEU A 87 9.04 19.58 -4.13
CA LEU A 87 9.48 20.99 -4.25
C LEU A 87 9.10 21.63 -5.60
N ARG A 88 8.82 20.82 -6.63
CA ARG A 88 8.43 21.33 -7.96
C ARG A 88 6.92 21.59 -8.04
N ASP A 89 6.14 20.81 -7.30
CA ASP A 89 4.69 20.94 -7.23
C ASP A 89 4.28 21.78 -6.02
N ARG A 90 3.94 23.05 -6.27
CA ARG A 90 3.55 24.01 -5.22
C ARG A 90 2.31 23.56 -4.45
N GLN A 91 1.38 22.85 -5.10
CA GLN A 91 0.15 22.40 -4.45
C GLN A 91 0.45 21.24 -3.50
N ALA A 92 1.16 20.21 -3.97
CA ALA A 92 1.57 19.08 -3.14
C ALA A 92 2.47 19.50 -1.96
N PHE A 93 3.35 20.49 -2.18
CA PHE A 93 4.16 21.08 -1.11
C PHE A 93 3.31 21.80 -0.06
N GLY A 94 2.33 22.60 -0.51
CA GLY A 94 1.39 23.29 0.37
C GLY A 94 0.61 22.31 1.25
N GLU A 95 0.02 21.28 0.63
CA GLU A 95 -0.70 20.22 1.33
C GLU A 95 0.17 19.54 2.40
N CYS A 96 1.45 19.25 2.10
CA CYS A 96 2.36 18.57 3.02
C CYS A 96 2.90 19.47 4.14
N ARG A 97 2.87 20.80 3.98
CA ARG A 97 3.39 21.75 4.97
C ARG A 97 2.35 22.11 6.04
N THR A 98 1.07 22.05 5.70
CA THR A 98 -0.05 22.37 6.60
C THR A 98 -0.60 21.13 7.29
N GLY A 99 -1.19 21.29 8.48
CA GLY A 99 -1.87 20.20 9.18
C GLY A 99 -0.91 19.17 9.77
N MET A 100 0.16 19.63 10.45
CA MET A 100 1.15 18.72 11.02
C MET A 100 0.62 17.92 12.22
N GLU A 101 -0.40 18.46 12.89
CA GLU A 101 -1.14 17.83 13.97
C GLU A 101 -1.77 16.49 13.57
N GLU A 102 -2.09 16.29 12.28
CA GLU A 102 -2.62 15.03 11.75
C GLU A 102 -1.65 13.84 11.94
N GLY A 103 -0.35 14.12 12.07
CA GLY A 103 0.68 13.11 12.31
C GLY A 103 0.46 12.32 13.61
N THR A 104 -0.21 12.90 14.61
CA THR A 104 -0.52 12.24 15.89
C THR A 104 -1.48 11.06 15.74
N VAL A 105 -2.37 11.10 14.75
CA VAL A 105 -3.34 10.03 14.46
C VAL A 105 -2.67 8.83 13.77
N LEU A 106 -1.51 9.05 13.14
CA LEU A 106 -0.86 8.06 12.29
C LEU A 106 -0.52 6.78 13.06
N LEU A 107 0.04 6.89 14.26
CA LEU A 107 0.42 5.72 15.08
C LEU A 107 -0.80 4.86 15.43
N GLY A 108 -1.88 5.50 15.89
CA GLY A 108 -3.14 4.81 16.19
C GLY A 108 -3.74 4.15 14.96
N SER A 109 -3.73 4.84 13.82
CA SER A 109 -4.24 4.30 12.55
C SER A 109 -3.41 3.12 12.03
N MET A 110 -2.09 3.13 12.21
CA MET A 110 -1.23 1.99 11.86
C MET A 110 -1.52 0.77 12.74
N PHE A 111 -1.69 0.97 14.04
CA PHE A 111 -2.02 -0.09 14.99
C PHE A 111 -3.38 -0.72 14.67
N TRP A 112 -4.44 0.09 14.61
CA TRP A 112 -5.79 -0.41 14.35
C TRP A 112 -5.94 -0.96 12.93
N GLY A 113 -5.31 -0.33 11.94
CA GLY A 113 -5.32 -0.80 10.57
C GLY A 113 -4.66 -2.17 10.43
N ALA A 114 -3.51 -2.40 11.07
CA ALA A 114 -2.83 -3.69 11.08
C ALA A 114 -3.61 -4.76 11.84
N LEU A 115 -4.26 -4.40 12.96
CA LEU A 115 -5.12 -5.31 13.72
C LEU A 115 -6.34 -5.75 12.91
N VAL A 116 -7.06 -4.79 12.32
CA VAL A 116 -8.27 -5.09 11.53
C VAL A 116 -7.92 -5.90 10.29
N SER A 117 -6.85 -5.55 9.57
CA SER A 117 -6.45 -6.29 8.36
C SER A 117 -6.04 -7.73 8.67
N SER A 118 -5.28 -7.94 9.75
CA SER A 118 -4.87 -9.28 10.20
C SER A 118 -6.04 -10.10 10.70
N LEU A 119 -6.96 -9.50 11.48
CA LEU A 119 -8.17 -10.17 11.94
C LEU A 119 -9.07 -10.57 10.76
N LEU A 120 -9.29 -9.67 9.79
CA LEU A 120 -10.09 -9.97 8.60
C LEU A 120 -9.51 -11.13 7.81
N LEU A 121 -8.19 -11.15 7.58
CA LEU A 121 -7.53 -12.26 6.89
C LEU A 121 -7.60 -13.55 7.71
N GLY A 122 -7.35 -13.50 9.01
CA GLY A 122 -7.45 -14.64 9.91
C GLY A 122 -8.84 -15.25 9.92
N VAL A 123 -9.88 -14.43 10.07
CA VAL A 123 -11.28 -14.87 10.01
C VAL A 123 -11.59 -15.46 8.65
N ALA A 124 -11.16 -14.83 7.55
CA ALA A 124 -11.38 -15.36 6.20
C ALA A 124 -10.76 -16.75 6.02
N VAL A 125 -9.51 -16.95 6.47
CA VAL A 125 -8.84 -18.26 6.42
C VAL A 125 -9.48 -19.26 7.37
N GLY A 126 -9.80 -18.85 8.60
CA GLY A 126 -10.49 -19.68 9.58
C GLY A 126 -11.83 -20.18 9.07
N VAL A 127 -12.67 -19.29 8.53
CA VAL A 127 -13.95 -19.67 7.90
C VAL A 127 -13.71 -20.62 6.73
N PHE A 128 -12.71 -20.37 5.89
CA PHE A 128 -12.38 -21.28 4.79
C PHE A 128 -11.98 -22.69 5.28
N VAL A 129 -11.11 -22.79 6.29
CA VAL A 129 -10.72 -24.07 6.90
C VAL A 129 -11.90 -24.74 7.60
N PHE A 130 -12.77 -23.96 8.25
CA PHE A 130 -14.01 -24.46 8.86
C PHE A 130 -14.93 -25.07 7.81
N LEU A 131 -15.18 -24.38 6.70
CA LEU A 131 -16.02 -24.88 5.60
C LEU A 131 -15.48 -26.17 4.97
N LEU A 132 -14.16 -26.35 4.96
CA LEU A 132 -13.48 -27.57 4.50
C LEU A 132 -13.66 -28.75 5.46
N LEU A 133 -13.57 -28.50 6.77
CA LEU A 133 -13.66 -29.54 7.80
C LEU A 133 -15.10 -29.90 8.15
N TRP A 134 -16.03 -28.96 8.01
CA TRP A 134 -17.42 -29.12 8.41
C TRP A 134 -18.19 -30.11 7.52
N GLN A 135 -18.81 -31.12 8.15
CA GLN A 135 -19.38 -32.28 7.47
C GLN A 135 -20.45 -31.93 6.42
N VAL A 136 -21.33 -30.97 6.74
CA VAL A 136 -22.43 -30.56 5.86
C VAL A 136 -21.91 -29.80 4.63
N THR A 137 -20.94 -28.90 4.81
CA THR A 137 -20.44 -28.04 3.72
C THR A 137 -19.39 -28.75 2.88
N ARG A 138 -18.72 -29.78 3.42
CA ARG A 138 -17.71 -30.55 2.71
C ARG A 138 -18.25 -31.15 1.42
N ALA A 139 -19.47 -31.70 1.41
CA ALA A 139 -20.07 -32.26 0.20
C ALA A 139 -20.25 -31.19 -0.90
N ALA A 140 -20.88 -30.07 -0.55
CA ALA A 140 -21.05 -28.94 -1.48
C ALA A 140 -19.72 -28.37 -1.97
N LEU A 141 -18.70 -28.37 -1.10
CA LEU A 141 -17.37 -27.90 -1.47
C LEU A 141 -16.67 -28.83 -2.45
N MET A 142 -16.84 -30.16 -2.31
CA MET A 142 -16.34 -31.13 -3.29
C MET A 142 -16.99 -30.91 -4.67
N ASP A 143 -18.30 -30.66 -4.72
CA ASP A 143 -18.99 -30.32 -5.96
C ASP A 143 -18.47 -29.00 -6.56
N LEU A 144 -18.24 -27.99 -5.71
CA LEU A 144 -17.62 -26.74 -6.14
C LEU A 144 -16.21 -26.96 -6.70
N THR A 145 -15.40 -27.83 -6.09
CA THR A 145 -14.06 -28.14 -6.62
C THR A 145 -14.13 -28.85 -7.97
N ALA A 146 -15.08 -29.76 -8.17
CA ALA A 146 -15.29 -30.41 -9.46
C ALA A 146 -15.69 -29.38 -10.53
N LEU A 147 -16.55 -28.41 -10.19
CA LEU A 147 -16.91 -27.30 -11.07
C LEU A 147 -15.70 -26.43 -11.41
N LEU A 148 -14.86 -26.09 -10.42
CA LEU A 148 -13.64 -25.30 -10.64
C LEU A 148 -12.64 -26.03 -11.53
N ILE A 149 -12.50 -27.35 -11.40
CA ILE A 149 -11.67 -28.17 -12.29
C ILE A 149 -12.22 -28.10 -13.72
N GLY A 150 -13.54 -28.24 -13.89
CA GLY A 150 -14.20 -28.10 -15.20
C GLY A 150 -13.94 -26.74 -15.84
N LEU A 151 -14.11 -25.65 -15.08
CA LEU A 151 -13.77 -24.30 -15.53
C LEU A 151 -12.28 -24.15 -15.88
N GLY A 152 -11.40 -24.79 -15.11
CA GLY A 152 -9.96 -24.82 -15.37
C GLY A 152 -9.61 -25.49 -16.71
N ILE A 153 -10.23 -26.64 -17.01
CA ILE A 153 -10.04 -27.34 -18.29
C ILE A 153 -10.50 -26.45 -19.45
N ILE A 154 -11.66 -25.79 -19.34
CA ILE A 154 -12.16 -24.87 -20.38
C ILE A 154 -11.22 -23.67 -20.55
N ALA A 155 -10.69 -23.12 -19.45
CA ALA A 155 -9.73 -22.01 -19.49
C ALA A 155 -8.41 -22.42 -20.16
N ILE A 156 -7.89 -23.62 -19.85
CA ILE A 156 -6.70 -24.18 -20.51
C ILE A 156 -6.97 -24.39 -22.00
N MET A 157 -8.12 -24.96 -22.38
CA MET A 157 -8.52 -25.14 -23.77
C MET A 157 -8.61 -23.80 -24.53
N LYS A 158 -9.15 -22.76 -23.89
CA LYS A 158 -9.16 -21.41 -24.45
C LYS A 158 -7.74 -20.86 -24.61
N LEU A 159 -6.88 -21.04 -23.61
CA LEU A 159 -5.50 -20.57 -23.66
C LEU A 159 -4.71 -21.27 -24.77
N THR A 160 -4.90 -22.58 -24.95
CA THR A 160 -4.27 -23.34 -26.04
C THR A 160 -4.82 -22.90 -27.41
N LEU A 161 -6.14 -22.69 -27.53
CA LEU A 161 -6.76 -22.15 -28.75
C LEU A 161 -6.22 -20.75 -29.10
N THR A 162 -6.07 -19.88 -28.10
CA THR A 162 -5.51 -18.53 -28.27
C THR A 162 -4.05 -18.61 -28.69
N ASN A 163 -3.24 -19.39 -27.97
CA ASN A 163 -1.80 -19.47 -28.22
C ASN A 163 -1.45 -20.19 -29.52
N VAL A 164 -2.15 -21.27 -29.88
CA VAL A 164 -1.86 -22.04 -31.10
C VAL A 164 -2.61 -21.44 -32.29
N GLY A 165 -3.91 -21.21 -32.15
CA GLY A 165 -4.78 -20.69 -33.21
C GLY A 165 -4.37 -19.29 -33.65
N LEU A 166 -4.28 -18.32 -32.72
CA LEU A 166 -3.93 -16.95 -33.10
C LEU A 166 -2.49 -16.83 -33.58
N ARG A 167 -1.52 -17.53 -32.98
CA ARG A 167 -0.13 -17.50 -33.50
C ARG A 167 -0.03 -18.09 -34.90
N SER A 168 -0.89 -19.04 -35.27
CA SER A 168 -0.91 -19.56 -36.64
C SER A 168 -1.57 -18.61 -37.64
N ALA A 169 -2.53 -17.80 -37.18
CA ALA A 169 -3.32 -16.89 -38.01
C ALA A 169 -2.72 -15.48 -38.13
N TYR A 170 -1.91 -15.06 -37.15
CA TYR A 170 -1.30 -13.73 -37.04
C TYR A 170 0.23 -13.78 -37.00
N VAL A 171 0.87 -12.75 -37.54
CA VAL A 171 2.30 -12.49 -37.38
C VAL A 171 2.45 -11.03 -36.92
N GLY A 172 2.75 -10.85 -35.64
CA GLY A 172 2.71 -9.53 -35.00
C GLY A 172 1.30 -8.94 -35.07
N PHE A 173 1.18 -7.73 -35.61
CA PHE A 173 -0.10 -7.02 -35.78
C PHE A 173 -0.84 -7.38 -37.07
N TYR A 174 -0.24 -8.20 -37.95
CA TYR A 174 -0.79 -8.49 -39.27
C TYR A 174 -1.45 -9.87 -39.34
N ARG A 175 -2.57 -9.95 -40.07
CA ARG A 175 -3.27 -11.21 -40.37
C ARG A 175 -2.53 -11.94 -41.50
N ARG A 176 -2.00 -13.12 -41.24
CA ARG A 176 -1.37 -13.97 -42.26
C ARG A 176 -2.41 -14.75 -43.07
N LYS A 177 -3.49 -15.20 -42.41
CA LYS A 177 -4.58 -15.99 -43.02
C LYS A 177 -5.92 -15.40 -42.63
N ILE A 178 -6.54 -14.63 -43.53
CA ILE A 178 -7.74 -13.84 -43.27
C ILE A 178 -8.93 -14.72 -42.84
N ALA A 179 -9.19 -15.82 -43.55
CA ALA A 179 -10.32 -16.70 -43.25
C ALA A 179 -10.20 -17.36 -41.86
N LEU A 180 -9.04 -17.95 -41.54
CA LEU A 180 -8.80 -18.57 -40.22
C LEU A 180 -8.83 -17.54 -39.10
N SER A 181 -8.27 -16.35 -39.34
CA SER A 181 -8.29 -15.24 -38.38
C SER A 181 -9.72 -14.84 -38.00
N ASN A 182 -10.63 -14.75 -38.97
CA ASN A 182 -12.02 -14.43 -38.71
C ASN A 182 -12.72 -15.54 -37.89
N VAL A 183 -12.52 -16.81 -38.25
CA VAL A 183 -13.09 -17.95 -37.51
C VAL A 183 -12.59 -18.00 -36.08
N TYR A 184 -11.28 -17.88 -35.86
CA TYR A 184 -10.72 -17.86 -34.50
C TYR A 184 -11.16 -16.64 -33.69
N SER A 185 -11.30 -15.46 -34.31
CA SER A 185 -11.82 -14.26 -33.64
C SER A 185 -13.25 -14.49 -33.16
N MET A 186 -14.13 -15.00 -34.03
CA MET A 186 -15.53 -15.28 -33.67
C MET A 186 -15.64 -16.32 -32.55
N LEU A 187 -14.87 -17.42 -32.63
CA LEU A 187 -14.84 -18.43 -31.57
C LEU A 187 -14.34 -17.86 -30.23
N LEU A 188 -13.28 -17.05 -30.26
CA LEU A 188 -12.73 -16.42 -29.06
C LEU A 188 -13.64 -15.33 -28.52
N GLU A 189 -14.37 -14.59 -29.35
CA GLU A 189 -15.38 -13.61 -28.93
C GLU A 189 -16.52 -14.30 -28.17
N CYS A 190 -17.08 -15.38 -28.73
CA CYS A 190 -18.10 -16.19 -28.04
C CYS A 190 -17.60 -16.73 -26.70
N ALA A 191 -16.38 -17.28 -26.67
CA ALA A 191 -15.76 -17.74 -25.42
C ALA A 191 -15.52 -16.58 -24.44
N ASN A 192 -15.05 -15.43 -24.93
CA ASN A 192 -14.75 -14.27 -24.10
C ASN A 192 -16.00 -13.71 -23.43
N ILE A 193 -17.17 -13.72 -24.06
CA ILE A 193 -18.42 -13.25 -23.42
C ILE A 193 -18.65 -14.01 -22.10
N ALA A 194 -18.60 -15.34 -22.11
CA ALA A 194 -18.76 -16.15 -20.90
C ALA A 194 -17.64 -15.88 -19.86
N PHE A 195 -16.39 -15.77 -20.31
CA PHE A 195 -15.26 -15.50 -19.42
C PHE A 195 -15.24 -14.07 -18.86
N THR A 196 -15.80 -13.07 -19.55
CA THR A 196 -15.76 -11.67 -19.10
C THR A 196 -16.49 -11.47 -17.78
N VAL A 197 -17.67 -12.08 -17.63
CA VAL A 197 -18.44 -12.06 -16.38
C VAL A 197 -17.61 -12.66 -15.25
N LEU A 198 -17.01 -13.83 -15.47
CA LEU A 198 -16.14 -14.47 -14.48
C LEU A 198 -14.93 -13.60 -14.13
N THR A 199 -14.25 -13.01 -15.12
CA THR A 199 -13.11 -12.12 -14.86
C THR A 199 -13.51 -10.84 -14.12
N ALA A 200 -14.72 -10.32 -14.35
CA ALA A 200 -15.24 -9.17 -13.64
C ALA A 200 -15.52 -9.51 -12.17
N LEU A 201 -16.13 -10.66 -11.89
CA LEU A 201 -16.35 -11.16 -10.53
C LEU A 201 -15.04 -11.44 -9.80
N VAL A 202 -14.10 -12.12 -10.44
CA VAL A 202 -12.77 -12.38 -9.90
C VAL A 202 -12.04 -11.07 -9.60
N ARG A 203 -12.10 -10.10 -10.52
CA ARG A 203 -11.54 -8.76 -10.31
C ARG A 203 -12.19 -8.04 -9.12
N ALA A 204 -13.52 -8.09 -9.01
CA ALA A 204 -14.22 -7.49 -7.88
C ALA A 204 -13.79 -8.14 -6.55
N GLY A 205 -13.71 -9.46 -6.50
CA GLY A 205 -13.20 -10.21 -5.35
C GLY A 205 -11.76 -9.82 -5.00
N PHE A 206 -10.86 -9.73 -5.99
CA PHE A 206 -9.49 -9.27 -5.77
C PHE A 206 -9.43 -7.83 -5.25
N LEU A 207 -10.27 -6.91 -5.75
CA LEU A 207 -10.29 -5.53 -5.26
C LEU A 207 -10.77 -5.46 -3.81
N VAL A 208 -11.80 -6.22 -3.44
CA VAL A 208 -12.28 -6.32 -2.05
C VAL A 208 -11.20 -6.92 -1.15
N ALA A 209 -10.55 -8.00 -1.60
CA ALA A 209 -9.46 -8.64 -0.87
C ALA A 209 -8.27 -7.70 -0.69
N ILE A 210 -7.82 -7.03 -1.75
CA ILE A 210 -6.73 -6.04 -1.69
C ILE A 210 -7.12 -4.89 -0.76
N ALA A 211 -8.34 -4.36 -0.85
CA ALA A 211 -8.81 -3.30 0.04
C ALA A 211 -8.79 -3.73 1.52
N GLY A 212 -9.26 -4.93 1.83
CA GLY A 212 -9.23 -5.48 3.19
C GLY A 212 -7.81 -5.76 3.69
N LEU A 213 -6.91 -6.25 2.83
CA LEU A 213 -5.53 -6.55 3.20
C LEU A 213 -4.66 -5.29 3.33
N TYR A 214 -4.92 -4.28 2.49
CA TYR A 214 -4.16 -3.02 2.46
C TYR A 214 -4.73 -1.93 3.35
N ILE A 215 -5.88 -2.13 4.03
CA ILE A 215 -6.39 -1.16 5.02
C ILE A 215 -5.34 -0.88 6.12
N GLY A 216 -4.50 -1.86 6.42
CA GLY A 216 -3.41 -1.74 7.38
C GLY A 216 -2.13 -1.14 6.83
N ARG A 217 -2.09 -0.69 5.56
CA ARG A 217 -0.94 -0.06 4.89
C ARG A 217 -1.22 1.41 4.60
N MET A 218 -0.72 2.28 5.47
CA MET A 218 -0.88 3.74 5.34
C MET A 218 0.14 4.40 4.41
N ASP A 219 1.16 3.65 3.98
CA ASP A 219 2.27 4.13 3.17
C ASP A 219 1.95 4.13 1.66
N THR A 220 1.03 3.27 1.23
CA THR A 220 0.60 3.13 -0.16
C THR A 220 -0.82 3.62 -0.36
N PRO A 221 -1.10 4.48 -1.36
CA PRO A 221 -2.46 4.89 -1.65
C PRO A 221 -3.30 3.70 -2.10
N LEU A 222 -4.48 3.54 -1.50
CA LEU A 222 -5.42 2.48 -1.90
C LEU A 222 -6.05 2.77 -3.27
N LEU A 223 -6.28 4.06 -3.56
CA LEU A 223 -6.88 4.53 -4.80
C LEU A 223 -5.81 4.97 -5.80
N ALA A 224 -6.08 4.74 -7.09
CA ALA A 224 -5.23 5.24 -8.16
C ALA A 224 -5.17 6.79 -8.13
N PRO A 225 -4.05 7.41 -8.56
CA PRO A 225 -3.94 8.87 -8.59
C PRO A 225 -5.05 9.46 -9.48
N GLY A 226 -5.78 10.44 -8.94
CA GLY A 226 -6.91 11.08 -9.62
C GLY A 226 -8.27 10.40 -9.38
N VAL A 227 -8.30 9.22 -8.77
CA VAL A 227 -9.55 8.54 -8.39
C VAL A 227 -9.89 8.92 -6.95
N GLY A 228 -10.80 9.88 -6.79
CA GLY A 228 -11.29 10.35 -5.50
C GLY A 228 -11.84 11.76 -5.62
N VAL A 229 -13.13 11.95 -5.30
CA VAL A 229 -13.78 13.26 -5.35
C VAL A 229 -13.99 13.76 -3.92
N GLY A 230 -13.45 14.95 -3.62
CA GLY A 230 -13.65 15.63 -2.34
C GLY A 230 -13.10 14.85 -1.13
N SER A 231 -13.95 14.64 -0.13
CA SER A 231 -13.57 14.03 1.15
C SER A 231 -13.25 12.53 1.07
N LEU A 232 -13.64 11.86 -0.02
CA LEU A 232 -13.41 10.42 -0.23
C LEU A 232 -11.98 10.10 -0.71
N ARG A 233 -11.12 11.10 -0.86
CA ARG A 233 -9.70 10.92 -1.18
C ARG A 233 -8.98 10.34 0.03
N ASP A 234 -8.24 9.25 -0.18
CA ASP A 234 -7.40 8.63 0.85
C ASP A 234 -6.31 9.63 1.32
N LYS A 235 -6.44 10.09 2.57
CA LYS A 235 -5.53 11.09 3.17
C LYS A 235 -4.33 10.47 3.87
N TYR A 236 -4.40 9.19 4.24
CA TYR A 236 -3.37 8.55 5.07
C TYR A 236 -1.97 8.53 4.42
N PRO A 237 -1.82 8.26 3.11
CA PRO A 237 -0.52 8.36 2.45
C PRO A 237 0.08 9.75 2.51
N THR A 238 -0.76 10.80 2.47
CA THR A 238 -0.31 12.17 2.60
C THR A 238 0.14 12.46 4.04
N ILE A 239 -0.67 12.07 5.04
CA ILE A 239 -0.32 12.22 6.47
C ILE A 239 0.99 11.48 6.79
N PHE A 240 1.16 10.26 6.27
CA PHE A 240 2.37 9.48 6.40
C PHE A 240 3.60 10.21 5.84
N ARG A 241 3.45 10.83 4.66
CA ARG A 241 4.52 11.65 4.06
C ARG A 241 4.81 12.91 4.86
N LYS A 242 3.79 13.60 5.40
CA LYS A 242 3.98 14.76 6.30
C LYS A 242 4.85 14.40 7.49
N GLU A 243 4.55 13.28 8.14
CA GLU A 243 5.31 12.80 9.30
C GLU A 243 6.78 12.50 8.94
N ILE A 244 7.03 11.87 7.79
CA ILE A 244 8.40 11.65 7.29
C ILE A 244 9.10 12.99 7.05
N LEU A 245 8.44 13.93 6.38
CA LEU A 245 9.01 15.23 6.05
C LEU A 245 9.28 16.06 7.31
N ALA A 246 8.42 16.04 8.31
CA ALA A 246 8.64 16.70 9.59
C ALA A 246 9.86 16.12 10.31
N LYS A 247 9.98 14.79 10.35
CA LYS A 247 11.16 14.10 10.90
C LYS A 247 12.44 14.47 10.14
N GLU A 248 12.40 14.47 8.81
CA GLU A 248 13.55 14.85 7.98
C GLU A 248 13.90 16.34 8.10
N ALA A 249 12.92 17.22 8.29
CA ALA A 249 13.15 18.65 8.46
C ALA A 249 13.86 18.96 9.78
N HIS A 250 13.49 18.28 10.86
CA HIS A 250 14.11 18.47 12.18
C HIS A 250 15.39 17.66 12.37
N ARG A 251 15.52 16.50 11.73
CA ARG A 251 16.65 15.56 11.89
C ARG A 251 17.24 15.14 10.56
N HIS A 252 17.62 16.13 9.75
CA HIS A 252 18.27 15.84 8.48
C HIS A 252 19.71 15.35 8.76
N PRO A 253 20.08 14.09 8.41
CA PRO A 253 21.38 13.52 8.79
C PRO A 253 22.55 14.36 8.27
N TYR A 254 22.44 14.92 7.07
CA TYR A 254 23.48 15.80 6.54
C TYR A 254 23.62 17.14 7.28
N VAL A 255 22.51 17.74 7.74
CA VAL A 255 22.55 19.00 8.50
C VAL A 255 23.12 18.74 9.89
N GLU A 256 22.76 17.63 10.52
CA GLU A 256 23.36 17.24 11.80
C GLU A 256 24.87 16.98 11.68
N VAL A 257 25.30 16.25 10.64
CA VAL A 257 26.73 16.03 10.38
C VAL A 257 27.45 17.35 10.10
N LEU A 258 26.81 18.28 9.37
CA LEU A 258 27.35 19.62 9.14
C LEU A 258 27.47 20.42 10.44
N GLY A 259 26.45 20.40 11.29
CA GLY A 259 26.46 21.06 12.60
C GLY A 259 27.57 20.52 13.49
N LYS A 260 27.71 19.19 13.58
CA LYS A 260 28.82 18.53 14.30
C LYS A 260 30.17 18.96 13.75
N MET A 261 30.30 19.07 12.42
CA MET A 261 31.53 19.52 11.77
C MET A 261 31.88 20.95 12.16
N PHE A 262 30.91 21.88 12.17
CA PHE A 262 31.15 23.25 12.62
C PHE A 262 31.51 23.34 14.10
N LEU A 263 30.86 22.54 14.96
CA LEU A 263 31.21 22.46 16.38
C LEU A 263 32.64 21.92 16.59
N MET A 264 33.05 20.91 15.81
CA MET A 264 34.43 20.40 15.84
C MET A 264 35.44 21.44 15.36
N LYS A 265 35.08 22.25 14.36
CA LYS A 265 35.90 23.39 13.93
C LYS A 265 36.10 24.40 15.05
N LEU A 266 35.03 24.76 15.77
CA LEU A 266 35.12 25.67 16.91
C LEU A 266 35.98 25.08 18.05
N ARG A 267 35.83 23.79 18.34
CA ARG A 267 36.60 23.10 19.40
C ARG A 267 38.10 23.03 19.11
N HIS A 268 38.49 22.79 17.86
CA HIS A 268 39.89 22.56 17.49
C HIS A 268 40.59 23.78 16.86
N GLY A 269 39.85 24.88 16.64
CA GLY A 269 40.38 26.12 16.07
C GLY A 269 41.13 25.88 14.76
N GLU A 270 42.35 26.40 14.68
CA GLU A 270 43.21 26.32 13.48
C GLU A 270 43.64 24.89 13.14
N ARG A 271 43.67 23.98 14.12
CA ARG A 271 44.05 22.57 13.91
C ARG A 271 43.01 21.80 13.09
N PHE A 272 41.79 22.32 13.00
CA PHE A 272 40.71 21.70 12.22
C PHE A 272 40.99 21.66 10.72
N CYS A 273 41.67 22.68 10.17
CA CYS A 273 42.01 22.75 8.74
C CYS A 273 43.27 21.95 8.37
N SER A 274 43.81 21.13 9.28
CA SER A 274 44.91 20.20 8.97
C SER A 274 44.49 19.17 7.91
N ARG A 275 45.45 18.37 7.41
CA ARG A 275 45.21 17.31 6.40
C ARG A 275 43.99 16.43 6.72
N ALA A 276 43.73 16.17 8.01
CA ALA A 276 42.57 15.39 8.47
C ALA A 276 41.22 16.08 8.16
N GLY A 277 41.09 17.39 8.41
CA GLY A 277 39.85 18.13 8.12
C GLY A 277 39.60 18.36 6.63
N CYS A 278 40.66 18.34 5.82
CA CYS A 278 40.55 18.39 4.36
C CYS A 278 39.88 17.12 3.80
N CYS A 279 40.21 15.93 4.32
CA CYS A 279 39.52 14.69 3.99
C CYS A 279 38.04 14.73 4.40
N PHE A 280 37.73 15.26 5.59
CA PHE A 280 36.33 15.40 6.04
C PHE A 280 35.52 16.36 5.17
N ARG A 281 36.08 17.51 4.76
CA ARG A 281 35.44 18.38 3.77
C ARG A 281 35.16 17.65 2.46
N LEU A 282 36.11 16.84 1.99
CA LEU A 282 35.96 16.07 0.76
C LEU A 282 34.82 15.04 0.86
N VAL A 283 34.79 14.24 1.93
CA VAL A 283 33.70 13.28 2.20
C VAL A 283 32.37 14.01 2.30
N PHE A 284 32.35 15.15 2.98
CA PHE A 284 31.16 15.99 3.16
C PHE A 284 30.65 16.56 1.83
N THR A 285 31.50 17.21 1.02
CA THR A 285 31.13 17.72 -0.31
C THR A 285 30.67 16.58 -1.22
N LEU A 286 31.29 15.40 -1.13
CA LEU A 286 30.89 14.23 -1.90
C LEU A 286 29.54 13.65 -1.46
N ALA A 287 29.23 13.67 -0.16
CA ALA A 287 27.98 13.14 0.38
C ALA A 287 26.79 14.09 0.16
N LEU A 288 27.01 15.39 0.34
CA LEU A 288 25.95 16.40 0.28
C LEU A 288 25.72 17.01 -1.09
N MET A 289 26.78 17.12 -1.88
CA MET A 289 26.74 17.76 -3.19
C MET A 289 27.31 16.81 -4.24
N PRO A 290 26.73 15.61 -4.43
CA PRO A 290 27.22 14.66 -5.43
C PRO A 290 27.22 15.27 -6.84
N TRP A 291 26.37 16.27 -7.12
CA TRP A 291 26.38 17.01 -8.38
C TRP A 291 27.67 17.84 -8.59
N LEU A 292 28.33 18.33 -7.54
CA LEU A 292 29.63 19.00 -7.66
C LEU A 292 30.71 18.06 -8.20
N ARG A 293 30.54 16.74 -8.07
CA ARG A 293 31.45 15.76 -8.67
C ARG A 293 31.44 15.86 -10.20
N LYS A 294 30.27 16.08 -10.81
CA LYS A 294 30.13 16.27 -12.27
C LYS A 294 30.91 17.51 -12.73
N TYR A 295 30.81 18.61 -11.99
CA TYR A 295 31.51 19.86 -12.32
C TYR A 295 33.02 19.81 -12.05
N ARG A 296 33.47 19.09 -11.01
CA ARG A 296 34.90 18.97 -10.69
C ARG A 296 35.69 18.15 -11.71
N VAL A 297 35.05 17.17 -12.37
CA VAL A 297 35.65 16.42 -13.48
C VAL A 297 35.73 17.29 -14.74
N MET A 298 34.72 18.13 -14.98
CA MET A 298 34.71 19.04 -16.14
C MET A 298 35.65 20.24 -15.99
N ALA A 299 36.00 20.65 -14.75
CA ALA A 299 36.91 21.77 -14.48
C ALA A 299 38.41 21.42 -14.61
N ARG A 300 38.77 20.22 -15.08
CA ARG A 300 40.16 19.84 -15.42
C ARG A 300 40.35 19.55 -16.92
N PRO A 301 39.98 20.45 -17.85
CA PRO A 301 40.29 20.25 -19.26
C PRO A 301 41.81 20.27 -19.51
N ASP A 302 42.57 21.06 -18.75
CA ASP A 302 44.00 21.30 -19.00
C ASP A 302 44.93 20.14 -18.60
N LEU A 303 44.45 19.19 -17.78
CA LEU A 303 45.24 18.01 -17.37
C LEU A 303 45.01 16.79 -18.27
N LEU A 304 43.89 16.73 -19.01
CA LEU A 304 43.69 15.72 -20.05
C LEU A 304 44.28 16.18 -21.39
N GLY A 305 44.16 17.46 -21.74
CA GLY A 305 44.69 17.99 -23.01
C GLY A 305 46.21 17.91 -23.15
N LYS A 306 46.95 17.91 -22.02
CA LYS A 306 48.42 17.89 -22.04
C LYS A 306 49.03 16.48 -22.12
N ASN A 307 48.25 15.43 -21.85
CA ASN A 307 48.73 14.04 -21.91
C ASN A 307 48.26 13.29 -23.17
N ILE A 308 47.28 13.81 -23.92
CA ILE A 308 46.85 13.22 -25.20
C ILE A 308 47.89 13.48 -26.31
N ALA A 309 48.78 14.48 -26.16
CA ALA A 309 49.91 14.69 -27.06
C ALA A 309 51.05 13.67 -26.89
N THR A 310 51.02 12.84 -25.84
CA THR A 310 51.99 11.76 -25.62
C THR A 310 51.23 10.44 -25.56
N GLY A 311 51.10 9.78 -26.70
CA GLY A 311 50.31 8.58 -26.89
C GLY A 311 50.52 7.52 -25.80
N HIS A 312 49.50 7.33 -24.97
CA HIS A 312 49.31 6.10 -24.21
C HIS A 312 47.81 5.92 -23.92
N GLU A 313 47.11 5.30 -24.86
CA GLU A 313 45.75 4.83 -24.64
C GLU A 313 45.75 3.64 -23.66
N ALA A 314 44.69 3.55 -22.83
CA ALA A 314 44.27 2.40 -21.99
C ALA A 314 44.57 2.38 -20.47
N VAL A 315 44.80 3.51 -19.79
CA VAL A 315 45.04 3.51 -18.31
C VAL A 315 43.89 4.10 -17.45
N ASP A 316 42.85 4.70 -18.02
CA ASP A 316 41.92 5.53 -17.23
C ASP A 316 40.82 4.77 -16.45
N SER A 317 40.36 3.60 -16.89
CA SER A 317 39.28 2.88 -16.18
C SER A 317 39.75 2.17 -14.91
N ARG A 318 41.02 1.73 -14.87
CA ARG A 318 41.61 1.06 -13.70
C ARG A 318 42.05 2.04 -12.61
N GLN A 319 42.55 3.22 -12.96
CA GLN A 319 42.90 4.22 -11.95
C GLN A 319 41.67 4.85 -11.29
N GLN A 320 40.59 5.09 -12.06
CA GLN A 320 39.34 5.57 -11.47
C GLN A 320 38.69 4.54 -10.53
N SER A 321 38.72 3.24 -10.88
CA SER A 321 38.20 2.18 -10.01
C SER A 321 39.09 1.94 -8.78
N ALA A 322 40.42 2.11 -8.88
CA ALA A 322 41.33 2.04 -7.74
C ALA A 322 41.20 3.23 -6.78
N LEU A 323 40.98 4.44 -7.29
CA LEU A 323 40.67 5.61 -6.46
C LEU A 323 39.30 5.47 -5.79
N PHE A 324 38.31 4.92 -6.50
CA PHE A 324 37.00 4.67 -5.93
C PHE A 324 37.03 3.61 -4.82
N SER A 325 37.74 2.49 -5.04
CA SER A 325 37.85 1.42 -4.05
C SER A 325 38.65 1.83 -2.81
N SER A 326 39.69 2.64 -2.97
CA SER A 326 40.46 3.18 -1.85
C SER A 326 39.65 4.22 -1.04
N THR A 327 38.89 5.09 -1.71
CA THR A 327 38.00 6.05 -1.02
C THR A 327 36.87 5.35 -0.28
N LEU A 328 36.26 4.32 -0.88
CA LEU A 328 35.22 3.51 -0.22
C LEU A 328 35.77 2.77 1.01
N ARG A 329 36.94 2.13 0.89
CA ARG A 329 37.60 1.48 2.04
C ARG A 329 37.91 2.47 3.16
N GLN A 330 38.43 3.66 2.84
CA GLN A 330 38.70 4.68 3.85
C GLN A 330 37.41 5.19 4.51
N SER A 331 36.33 5.38 3.74
CA SER A 331 35.03 5.79 4.30
C SER A 331 34.41 4.71 5.21
N ALA A 332 34.55 3.43 4.87
CA ALA A 332 34.08 2.31 5.68
C ALA A 332 34.87 2.18 7.00
N ILE A 333 36.20 2.38 6.95
CA ILE A 333 37.06 2.39 8.14
C ILE A 333 36.73 3.58 9.06
N MET A 334 36.47 4.76 8.50
CA MET A 334 36.07 5.92 9.33
C MET A 334 34.67 5.75 9.94
N ALA A 335 33.74 5.14 9.21
CA ALA A 335 32.41 4.83 9.73
C ALA A 335 32.45 3.81 10.89
N SER A 336 33.29 2.77 10.80
CA SER A 336 33.45 1.79 11.87
C SER A 336 34.11 2.38 13.12
N MET A 337 35.09 3.28 12.95
CA MET A 337 35.71 4.00 14.08
C MET A 337 34.73 4.98 14.76
N SER A 338 33.81 5.58 14.01
CA SER A 338 32.77 6.46 14.58
C SER A 338 31.71 5.69 15.36
N MET A 339 31.39 4.45 14.99
CA MET A 339 30.41 3.63 15.71
C MET A 339 30.97 3.03 17.01
N ALA A 340 32.28 2.79 17.08
CA ALA A 340 32.93 2.34 18.32
C ALA A 340 32.96 3.43 19.42
N ALA A 341 32.80 4.71 19.06
CA ALA A 341 32.87 5.84 19.99
C ALA A 341 31.52 6.28 20.57
N SER A 342 30.40 5.63 20.23
CA SER A 342 29.05 6.07 20.59
C SER A 342 28.27 5.08 21.47
N LEU A 343 28.88 4.53 22.52
CA LEU A 343 28.16 3.89 23.63
C LEU A 343 27.85 4.96 24.70
N PRO A 344 26.57 5.29 24.97
CA PRO A 344 26.24 6.28 25.99
C PRO A 344 26.17 5.65 27.39
N SER A 345 26.84 6.31 28.34
CA SER A 345 26.63 6.14 29.77
C SER A 345 25.33 6.87 30.17
N ASN A 346 24.39 6.12 30.74
CA ASN A 346 23.10 6.62 31.21
C ASN A 346 23.29 7.56 32.41
N ARG A 347 22.86 8.82 32.29
CA ARG A 347 22.53 9.64 33.46
C ARG A 347 21.30 10.48 33.14
N VAL A 348 20.19 10.10 33.77
CA VAL A 348 18.91 10.80 33.76
C VAL A 348 18.97 11.89 34.84
N LEU A 349 18.76 13.14 34.43
CA LEU A 349 18.34 14.22 35.33
C LEU A 349 17.04 14.78 34.76
N ILE A 350 16.01 14.69 35.59
CA ILE A 350 14.68 15.27 35.38
C ILE A 350 14.77 16.69 35.92
N GLU A 351 14.41 17.69 35.11
CA GLU A 351 14.01 18.98 35.63
C GLU A 351 12.90 19.58 34.76
N SER A 352 11.96 20.19 35.48
CA SER A 352 10.64 20.66 35.08
C SER A 352 10.63 22.10 34.58
N SER A 353 9.45 22.50 34.07
CA SER A 353 8.90 23.86 34.00
C SER A 353 8.99 24.58 32.66
N ASN A 354 7.85 24.80 32.00
CA ASN A 354 7.11 26.06 32.09
C ASN A 354 5.89 26.08 31.15
N ALA A 355 4.80 26.67 31.66
CA ALA A 355 3.58 26.99 30.94
C ALA A 355 3.79 28.14 29.96
N VAL A 356 3.07 28.10 28.82
CA VAL A 356 2.89 29.25 27.92
C VAL A 356 1.42 29.29 27.50
N GLU A 357 0.76 30.37 27.90
CA GLU A 357 -0.53 30.88 27.41
C GLU A 357 -0.45 31.16 25.90
N VAL A 358 -1.45 30.73 25.14
CA VAL A 358 -1.61 31.09 23.72
C VAL A 358 -2.96 31.78 23.53
N ALA A 359 -2.87 33.05 23.12
CA ALA A 359 -3.97 33.91 22.72
C ALA A 359 -4.52 33.50 21.32
N PRO A 360 -5.77 33.88 20.98
CA PRO A 360 -6.35 33.57 19.68
C PRO A 360 -5.81 34.52 18.60
N ASP A 361 -5.05 33.98 17.64
CA ASP A 361 -4.57 34.74 16.48
C ASP A 361 -5.75 35.11 15.56
N THR A 362 -5.93 36.42 15.41
CA THR A 362 -6.77 37.07 14.40
C THR A 362 -6.19 36.78 13.01
N ALA A 363 -7.00 36.15 12.14
CA ALA A 363 -6.67 35.99 10.73
C ALA A 363 -6.30 37.35 10.12
N SER A 364 -5.13 37.43 9.49
CA SER A 364 -4.61 38.68 8.95
C SER A 364 -5.50 39.16 7.79
N GLU A 365 -5.91 40.43 7.81
CA GLU A 365 -6.68 41.07 6.72
C GLU A 365 -6.00 40.90 5.33
N SER A 366 -4.70 40.61 5.31
CA SER A 366 -3.93 40.37 4.09
C SER A 366 -4.34 39.09 3.36
N ASP A 367 -4.78 38.05 4.08
CA ASP A 367 -5.21 36.78 3.49
C ASP A 367 -6.60 36.91 2.85
N VAL A 368 -7.47 37.76 3.43
CA VAL A 368 -8.79 38.05 2.87
C VAL A 368 -8.67 38.83 1.56
N HIS A 369 -7.74 39.77 1.48
CA HIS A 369 -7.53 40.57 0.27
C HIS A 369 -6.94 39.74 -0.89
N LEU A 370 -6.07 38.75 -0.59
CA LEU A 370 -5.54 37.83 -1.61
C LEU A 370 -6.63 36.92 -2.17
N LEU A 371 -7.54 36.42 -1.30
CA LEU A 371 -8.66 35.60 -1.72
C LEU A 371 -9.66 36.38 -2.58
N GLN A 372 -9.91 37.67 -2.29
CA GLN A 372 -10.78 38.51 -3.12
C GLN A 372 -10.21 38.73 -4.53
N VAL A 373 -8.89 38.91 -4.67
CA VAL A 373 -8.24 39.07 -5.98
C VAL A 373 -8.28 37.77 -6.79
N GLN A 374 -8.10 36.62 -6.14
CA GLN A 374 -8.23 35.32 -6.82
C GLN A 374 -9.67 35.04 -7.25
N LEU A 375 -10.65 35.51 -6.48
CA LEU A 375 -12.06 35.34 -6.83
C LEU A 375 -12.44 36.17 -8.07
N SER A 376 -11.97 37.43 -8.16
CA SER A 376 -12.28 38.30 -9.30
C SER A 376 -11.65 37.81 -10.60
N GLU A 377 -10.43 37.28 -10.57
CA GLU A 377 -9.77 36.69 -11.74
C GLU A 377 -10.53 35.45 -12.27
N LYS A 378 -11.05 34.62 -11.36
CA LYS A 378 -11.88 33.46 -11.72
C LYS A 378 -13.25 33.85 -12.28
N GLU A 379 -13.83 34.96 -11.83
CA GLU A 379 -15.08 35.49 -12.40
C GLU A 379 -14.91 35.97 -13.85
N GLU A 380 -13.76 36.56 -14.19
CA GLU A 380 -13.48 36.97 -15.57
C GLU A 380 -13.28 35.78 -16.52
N GLU A 381 -12.52 34.76 -16.10
CA GLU A 381 -12.38 33.51 -16.87
C GLU A 381 -13.75 32.86 -17.14
N LEU A 382 -14.64 32.85 -16.14
CA LEU A 382 -15.96 32.25 -16.26
C LEU A 382 -16.86 33.03 -17.22
N LYS A 383 -16.75 34.37 -17.26
CA LYS A 383 -17.46 35.21 -18.25
C LYS A 383 -16.98 34.93 -19.68
N LEU A 384 -15.68 34.72 -19.87
CA LEU A 384 -15.10 34.44 -21.19
C LEU A 384 -15.57 33.09 -21.74
N LEU A 385 -15.56 32.04 -20.90
CA LEU A 385 -16.10 30.72 -21.27
C LEU A 385 -17.60 30.77 -21.60
N LEU A 386 -18.37 31.55 -20.85
CA LEU A 386 -19.81 31.69 -21.09
C LEU A 386 -20.09 32.39 -22.43
N GLN A 387 -19.23 33.32 -22.84
CA GLN A 387 -19.30 33.96 -24.15
C GLN A 387 -18.96 32.98 -25.28
N GLU A 388 -17.90 32.19 -25.15
CA GLU A 388 -17.56 31.14 -26.14
C GLU A 388 -18.69 30.12 -26.32
N LEU A 389 -19.38 29.76 -25.23
CA LEU A 389 -20.54 28.86 -25.27
C LEU A 389 -21.74 29.48 -26.01
N LYS A 390 -21.98 30.79 -25.84
CA LYS A 390 -23.03 31.50 -26.59
C LYS A 390 -22.71 31.54 -28.08
N ASP A 391 -21.45 31.79 -28.44
CA ASP A 391 -21.01 31.84 -29.84
C ASP A 391 -21.07 30.44 -30.50
N ALA A 392 -20.69 29.39 -29.76
CA ALA A 392 -20.84 28.01 -30.22
C ALA A 392 -22.32 27.63 -30.43
N LYS A 393 -23.21 28.04 -29.51
CA LYS A 393 -24.66 27.82 -29.65
C LYS A 393 -25.23 28.55 -30.88
N ALA A 394 -24.80 29.79 -31.14
CA ALA A 394 -25.23 30.54 -32.32
C ALA A 394 -24.79 29.85 -33.63
N LYS A 395 -23.56 29.30 -33.68
CA LYS A 395 -23.08 28.51 -34.82
C LYS A 395 -23.90 27.24 -35.05
N ILE A 396 -24.31 26.55 -33.99
CA ILE A 396 -25.14 25.34 -34.11
C ILE A 396 -26.53 25.69 -34.68
N VAL A 397 -27.15 26.79 -34.23
CA VAL A 397 -28.45 27.23 -34.77
C VAL A 397 -28.35 27.58 -36.26
N LEU A 398 -27.28 28.27 -36.67
CA LEU A 398 -27.01 28.59 -38.08
C LEU A 398 -26.80 27.34 -38.97
N LEU A 399 -26.33 26.24 -38.40
CA LEU A 399 -26.18 24.97 -39.13
C LEU A 399 -27.49 24.17 -39.23
N GLN A 400 -28.51 24.53 -38.45
CA GLN A 400 -29.81 23.86 -38.43
C GLN A 400 -30.87 24.55 -39.30
N THR A 401 -30.68 25.83 -39.63
CA THR A 401 -31.49 26.60 -40.59
C THR A 401 -30.89 26.53 -41.98
#